data_AF-A0A101H0X7-F1
#
_entry.id   AF-A0A101H0X7-F1
#
_cell.length_a   1.000
_cell.length_b   1.000
_cell.length_c   1.000
_cell.angle_alpha   90.00
_cell.angle_beta   90.00
_cell.angle_gamma   90.00
#
_symmetry.space_group_name_H-M   'P 1'
#
loop_
_entity.id
_entity.type
_entity.pdbx_description
1 polymer ?
#
loop_
_entity_poly.entity_id
_entity_poly.type
_entity_poly.pdbx_seq_one_letter_code
_entity_poly.pdbx_strand_id
1 'polypeptide(L)'
;EKDRKWMEVTNLPPAREDLLTNPIFQEYMEDNPKFAAYASHVAYAVPPALTTKTVEVQEILTTFLIEQIMYGKSSPFDALSDAATRVRRELF
;
A
#
# COMPACT_ATOMS: atom_id res chain seq x y z
N GLU A 1 8.43 21.71 10.05
CA GLU A 1 7.68 21.92 11.32
C GLU A 1 6.26 21.34 11.27
N LYS A 2 5.39 21.73 10.32
CA LYS A 2 4.03 21.15 10.18
C LYS A 2 4.03 19.64 9.95
N ASP A 3 4.92 19.13 9.09
CA ASP A 3 5.02 17.69 8.81
C ASP A 3 5.49 16.87 10.03
N ARG A 4 6.37 17.43 10.85
CA ARG A 4 6.80 16.79 12.10
C ARG A 4 5.61 16.70 13.07
N LYS A 5 4.84 17.79 13.19
CA LYS A 5 3.64 17.81 14.01
C LYS A 5 2.57 16.83 13.52
N TRP A 6 2.43 16.68 12.20
CA TRP A 6 1.55 15.68 11.60
C TRP A 6 1.92 14.26 12.07
N MET A 7 3.20 13.89 12.00
CA MET A 7 3.70 12.59 12.47
C MET A 7 3.43 12.39 13.96
N GLU A 8 3.75 13.38 14.79
CA GLU A 8 3.53 13.33 16.24
C GLU A 8 2.06 13.10 16.61
N VAL A 9 1.12 13.68 15.86
CA VAL A 9 -0.32 13.62 16.18
C VAL A 9 -1.02 12.41 15.56
N THR A 10 -0.65 12.05 14.34
CA THR A 10 -1.37 11.02 13.55
C THR A 10 -0.68 9.67 13.54
N ASN A 11 0.62 9.63 13.87
CA ASN A 11 1.48 8.47 13.65
C ASN A 11 1.47 7.99 12.18
N LEU A 12 1.28 8.92 11.23
CA LEU A 12 1.35 8.67 9.79
C LEU A 12 2.56 9.38 9.16
N PRO A 13 3.34 8.71 8.30
CA PRO A 13 4.41 9.37 7.58
C PRO A 13 3.85 10.35 6.52
N PRO A 14 4.42 11.56 6.40
CA PRO A 14 4.11 12.45 5.29
C PRO A 14 4.65 11.85 3.99
N ALA A 15 3.97 12.06 2.88
CA ALA A 15 4.39 11.56 1.56
C ALA A 15 5.62 12.34 1.04
N ARG A 16 6.79 12.01 1.56
CA ARG A 16 8.09 12.65 1.25
C ARG A 16 9.20 11.61 1.18
N GLU A 17 10.24 11.93 0.43
CA GLU A 17 11.39 11.04 0.22
C GLU A 17 12.50 11.25 1.26
N ASP A 18 12.53 12.40 1.95
CA ASP A 18 13.62 12.82 2.83
C ASP A 18 13.38 12.54 4.32
N LEU A 19 12.41 11.68 4.65
CA LEU A 19 11.99 11.43 6.04
C LEU A 19 13.12 10.91 6.95
N LEU A 20 14.08 10.17 6.40
CA LEU A 20 15.20 9.58 7.15
C LEU A 20 16.49 10.42 7.15
N THR A 21 16.58 11.43 6.29
CA THR A 21 17.80 12.23 6.12
C THR A 21 17.61 13.68 6.56
N ASN A 22 16.37 14.16 6.60
CA ASN A 22 16.08 15.53 6.99
C ASN A 22 16.20 15.69 8.51
N PRO A 23 17.06 16.60 9.00
CA PRO A 23 17.29 16.81 10.44
C PRO A 23 16.03 17.12 11.24
N ILE A 24 14.98 17.66 10.61
CA ILE A 24 13.71 18.01 11.28
C ILE A 24 13.00 16.76 11.83
N PHE A 25 13.21 15.59 11.24
CA PHE A 25 12.56 14.33 11.64
C PHE A 25 13.46 13.41 12.46
N GLN A 26 14.75 13.73 12.58
CA GLN A 26 15.77 12.82 13.12
C GLN A 26 15.41 12.34 14.54
N GLU A 27 15.14 13.27 15.46
CA GLU A 27 14.77 12.96 16.85
C GLU A 27 13.54 12.03 16.90
N TYR A 28 12.51 12.32 16.11
CA TYR A 28 11.30 11.49 16.07
C TYR A 28 11.59 10.08 15.55
N MET A 29 12.46 9.93 14.55
CA MET A 29 12.82 8.63 13.99
C MET A 29 13.68 7.80 14.96
N GLU A 30 14.60 8.46 15.68
CA GLU A 30 15.44 7.83 16.70
C GLU A 30 14.58 7.30 17.86
N ASP A 31 13.59 8.08 18.31
CA ASP A 31 12.66 7.69 19.36
C ASP A 31 11.65 6.62 18.91
N ASN A 32 11.36 6.53 17.61
CA ASN A 32 10.34 5.66 17.04
C ASN A 32 10.92 4.73 15.96
N PRO A 33 11.75 3.73 16.31
CA PRO A 33 12.45 2.89 15.33
C PRO A 33 11.50 2.08 14.43
N LYS A 34 10.31 1.71 14.93
CA LYS A 34 9.27 1.08 14.11
C LYS A 34 8.71 2.03 13.05
N PHE A 35 8.48 3.28 13.42
CA PHE A 35 8.02 4.31 12.49
C PHE A 35 9.09 4.57 11.43
N ALA A 36 10.37 4.68 11.83
CA ALA A 36 11.49 4.86 10.92
C ALA A 36 11.55 3.73 9.86
N ALA A 37 11.30 2.48 10.26
CA ALA A 37 11.21 1.36 9.33
C ALA A 37 10.10 1.56 8.28
N TYR A 38 8.90 1.99 8.68
CA TYR A 38 7.84 2.34 7.71
C TYR A 38 8.22 3.53 6.83
N ALA A 39 8.82 4.58 7.41
CA ALA A 39 9.23 5.78 6.69
C ALA A 39 10.27 5.47 5.60
N SER A 40 11.13 4.46 5.81
CA SER A 40 12.12 4.00 4.82
C SER A 40 11.51 3.53 3.48
N HIS A 41 10.22 3.15 3.50
CA HIS A 41 9.53 2.64 2.33
C HIS A 41 8.67 3.68 1.61
N VAL A 42 8.47 4.87 2.19
CA VAL A 42 7.54 5.89 1.66
C VAL A 42 7.95 6.36 0.27
N ALA A 43 9.26 6.58 0.04
CA ALA A 43 9.78 7.00 -1.26
C ALA A 43 9.58 5.96 -2.38
N TYR A 44 9.40 4.69 -2.02
CA TYR A 44 9.30 3.57 -2.96
C TYR A 44 7.86 3.05 -3.11
N ALA A 45 6.93 3.57 -2.31
CA ALA A 45 5.55 3.12 -2.31
C ALA A 45 4.82 3.60 -3.57
N VAL A 46 4.12 2.68 -4.23
CA VAL A 46 3.24 3.01 -5.36
C VAL A 46 1.83 3.26 -4.80
N PRO A 47 1.23 4.43 -5.06
CA PRO A 47 -0.13 4.70 -4.62
C PRO A 47 -1.13 3.78 -5.34
N PRO A 48 -2.37 3.65 -4.81
CA PRO A 48 -3.43 2.92 -5.50
C PRO A 48 -3.63 3.41 -6.94
N ALA A 49 -4.00 2.48 -7.83
CA ALA A 49 -4.28 2.81 -9.22
C ALA A 49 -5.38 3.89 -9.34
N LEU A 50 -5.19 4.83 -10.26
CA LEU A 50 -6.14 5.92 -10.52
C LEU A 50 -7.35 5.37 -11.30
N THR A 51 -8.37 4.91 -10.58
CA THR A 51 -9.62 4.43 -11.14
C THR A 51 -10.79 4.77 -10.21
N THR A 52 -11.97 5.00 -10.77
CA THR A 52 -13.21 5.11 -9.98
C THR A 52 -13.77 3.74 -9.57
N LYS A 53 -13.13 2.66 -10.02
CA LYS A 53 -13.54 1.26 -9.82
C LYS A 53 -12.68 0.50 -8.81
N THR A 54 -12.04 1.21 -7.88
CA THR A 54 -11.12 0.61 -6.92
C THR A 54 -11.77 -0.48 -6.08
N VAL A 55 -13.03 -0.28 -5.65
CA VAL A 55 -13.74 -1.24 -4.79
C VAL A 55 -13.97 -2.54 -5.55
N GLU A 56 -14.52 -2.46 -6.76
CA GLU A 56 -14.82 -3.62 -7.60
C GLU A 56 -13.54 -4.38 -7.97
N VAL A 57 -12.46 -3.67 -8.33
CA VAL A 57 -11.17 -4.29 -8.64
C VAL A 57 -10.61 -5.03 -7.42
N GLN A 58 -10.63 -4.42 -6.23
CA GLN A 58 -10.12 -5.06 -5.01
C GLN A 58 -10.97 -6.27 -4.61
N GLU A 59 -12.30 -6.19 -4.71
CA GLU A 59 -13.21 -7.31 -4.44
C GLU A 59 -12.96 -8.49 -5.38
N ILE A 60 -12.74 -8.22 -6.68
CA ILE A 60 -12.39 -9.25 -7.66
C ILE A 60 -11.06 -9.92 -7.30
N LEU A 61 -10.02 -9.14 -6.99
CA LEU A 61 -8.71 -9.67 -6.64
C LEU A 61 -8.75 -10.47 -5.32
N THR A 62 -9.51 -10.03 -4.32
CA THR A 62 -9.69 -10.78 -3.08
C THR A 62 -10.39 -12.12 -3.34
N THR A 63 -11.55 -12.09 -4.00
CA THR A 63 -12.43 -13.26 -4.14
C THR A 63 -11.92 -14.31 -5.13
N PHE A 64 -11.42 -13.86 -6.29
CA PHE A 64 -11.08 -14.75 -7.40
C PHE A 64 -9.59 -15.03 -7.53
N LEU A 65 -8.73 -14.27 -6.86
CA LEU A 65 -7.28 -14.54 -6.80
C LEU A 65 -6.86 -15.02 -5.40
N ILE A 66 -6.94 -14.14 -4.39
CA ILE A 66 -6.36 -14.42 -3.08
C ILE A 66 -7.05 -15.59 -2.37
N GLU A 67 -8.38 -15.57 -2.26
CA GLU A 67 -9.13 -16.64 -1.59
C GLU A 67 -9.04 -17.97 -2.32
N GLN A 68 -9.01 -17.96 -3.67
CA GLN A 68 -8.90 -19.20 -4.45
C GLN A 68 -7.56 -19.90 -4.20
N ILE A 69 -6.47 -19.13 -4.12
CA ILE A 69 -5.14 -19.65 -3.80
C ILE A 69 -5.09 -20.08 -2.34
N MET A 70 -5.51 -19.21 -1.42
CA MET A 70 -5.40 -19.43 0.02
C MET A 70 -6.18 -20.66 0.50
N TYR A 71 -7.35 -20.91 -0.09
CA TYR A 71 -8.17 -22.07 0.23
C TYR A 71 -7.91 -23.29 -0.66
N GLY A 72 -6.88 -23.27 -1.51
CA GLY A 72 -6.51 -24.39 -2.37
C GLY A 72 -7.56 -24.78 -3.40
N LYS A 73 -8.43 -23.84 -3.80
CA LYS A 73 -9.53 -24.05 -4.75
C LYS A 73 -9.07 -23.91 -6.21
N SER A 74 -7.95 -23.24 -6.45
CA SER A 74 -7.38 -23.05 -7.79
C SER A 74 -5.85 -22.95 -7.73
N SER A 75 -5.19 -23.18 -8.87
CA SER A 75 -3.76 -22.92 -9.00
C SER A 75 -3.49 -21.40 -9.05
N PRO A 76 -2.29 -20.93 -8.66
CA PRO A 76 -1.95 -19.51 -8.77
C PRO A 76 -2.11 -18.93 -10.17
N PHE A 77 -1.77 -19.72 -11.19
CA PHE A 77 -1.87 -19.28 -12.59
C PHE A 77 -3.33 -19.14 -13.03
N ASP A 78 -4.17 -20.14 -12.73
CA ASP A 78 -5.58 -20.13 -13.13
C ASP A 78 -6.36 -19.03 -12.40
N ALA A 79 -6.11 -18.86 -11.09
CA ALA A 79 -6.72 -17.81 -10.28
C ALA A 79 -6.33 -16.40 -10.79
N LEU A 80 -5.06 -16.20 -11.16
CA LEU A 80 -4.60 -14.94 -11.73
C LEU A 80 -5.23 -14.66 -13.10
N SER A 81 -5.30 -15.67 -13.97
CA SER A 81 -5.91 -15.54 -15.30
C SER A 81 -7.40 -15.17 -15.22
N ASP A 82 -8.15 -15.82 -14.32
CA ASP A 82 -9.57 -15.54 -14.08
C ASP A 82 -9.76 -14.13 -13.50
N ALA A 83 -9.05 -13.78 -12.43
CA ALA A 83 -9.16 -12.46 -11.80
C ALA A 83 -8.76 -11.33 -12.76
N ALA A 84 -7.69 -11.49 -13.54
CA ALA A 84 -7.27 -10.50 -14.53
C ALA A 84 -8.31 -10.31 -15.64
N THR A 85 -8.95 -11.41 -16.08
CA THR A 85 -10.04 -11.35 -17.07
C THR A 85 -11.25 -10.58 -16.52
N ARG A 86 -11.63 -10.81 -15.25
CA ARG A 86 -12.72 -10.10 -14.59
C ARG A 86 -12.41 -8.62 -14.40
N VAL A 87 -11.22 -8.29 -13.89
CA VAL A 87 -10.77 -6.89 -13.73
C VAL A 87 -10.79 -6.16 -15.07
N ARG A 88 -10.33 -6.79 -16.16
CA ARG A 88 -10.36 -6.18 -17.49
C ARG A 88 -11.79 -5.81 -17.92
N ARG A 89 -12.78 -6.67 -17.65
CA ARG A 89 -14.19 -6.42 -17.99
C ARG A 89 -14.83 -5.34 -17.13
N GLU A 90 -14.33 -5.12 -15.91
CA GLU A 90 -14.84 -4.05 -15.03
C GLU A 90 -14.24 -2.68 -15.40
N LEU A 91 -12.99 -2.67 -15.90
CA LEU A 91 -12.29 -1.43 -16.26
C LEU A 91 -12.60 -0.93 -17.68
N PHE A 92 -12.99 -1.80 -18.61
CA PHE A 92 -13.16 -1.51 -20.05
C PHE A 92 -14.40 -2.19 -20.64
#